data_AF-A0AAV6CG35-F1
#
_entry.id   AF-A0AAV6CG35-F1
#
_cell.length_a   1.000
_cell.length_b   1.000
_cell.length_c   1.000
_cell.angle_alpha   90.00
_cell.angle_beta   90.00
_cell.angle_gamma   90.00
#
_symmetry.space_group_name_H-M   'P 1'
#
loop_
_entity.id
_entity.type
_entity.pdbx_description
1 polymer ?
#
loop_
_entity_poly.entity_id
_entity_poly.type
_entity_poly.pdbx_seq_one_letter_code
_entity_poly.pdbx_strand_id
1 'polypeptide(L)'
;PYELRDAGKREALTFGNRLFFGHRHSGYQQSPLGAQLARTGWSWGSAAADFDFDGFADVYIANGHETKASVEDYEPEFWLHDIYVGKSQENALAHQYFQEKFRATRGRGHSYGGYERNRFFLNEGGTNFVEVGYLFGLAMQEDSRNVAAADLTGDGKLDLIVTTFEVHPKIRQTIRIFENRLADVGAAVTLRLNSSKHWGQVGRLQNTATIQAFALPLGEGYRTQMEPVTRIGLGTNREIPIHLQIGGLTTNISPHGHKPVTIP
;
A
#
# COMPACT_ATOMS: atom_id res chain seq x y z
N PRO A 1 -21.40 29.26 8.11
CA PRO A 1 -21.87 29.38 6.70
C PRO A 1 -20.92 28.63 5.76
N TYR A 2 -21.34 27.47 5.30
CA TYR A 2 -20.59 26.63 4.35
C TYR A 2 -20.65 27.28 2.97
N GLU A 3 -19.50 27.57 2.36
CA GLU A 3 -19.50 28.03 0.97
C GLU A 3 -19.95 26.87 0.07
N LEU A 4 -20.82 27.14 -0.90
CA LEU A 4 -21.32 26.16 -1.88
C LEU A 4 -20.20 25.38 -2.59
N ARG A 5 -19.00 25.95 -2.70
CA ARG A 5 -17.81 25.31 -3.28
C ARG A 5 -17.24 24.18 -2.41
N ASP A 6 -17.41 24.22 -1.10
CA ASP A 6 -16.90 23.19 -0.18
C ASP A 6 -17.82 21.98 -0.11
N ALA A 7 -19.14 22.18 -0.28
CA ALA A 7 -20.10 21.08 -0.39
C ALA A 7 -19.80 20.17 -1.60
N GLY A 8 -19.39 20.75 -2.74
CA GLY A 8 -18.97 20.00 -3.93
C GLY A 8 -17.66 19.21 -3.77
N LYS A 9 -16.87 19.48 -2.72
CA LYS A 9 -15.64 18.72 -2.43
C LYS A 9 -15.87 17.50 -1.57
N ARG A 10 -17.06 17.32 -0.98
CA ARG A 10 -17.36 16.17 -0.10
C ARG A 10 -17.08 14.87 -0.82
N GLU A 11 -17.65 14.67 -2.00
CA GLU A 11 -17.47 13.44 -2.78
C GLU A 11 -15.99 13.17 -3.08
N ALA A 12 -15.22 14.20 -3.42
CA ALA A 12 -13.78 14.07 -3.65
C ALA A 12 -12.99 13.77 -2.36
N LEU A 13 -13.31 14.40 -1.23
CA LEU A 13 -12.58 14.20 0.03
C LEU A 13 -12.93 12.86 0.67
N THR A 14 -14.19 12.45 0.57
CA THR A 14 -14.70 11.23 1.20
C THR A 14 -14.80 10.07 0.22
N PHE A 15 -14.19 10.12 -0.97
CA PHE A 15 -14.16 8.99 -1.92
C PHE A 15 -13.44 7.77 -1.31
N GLY A 16 -12.43 8.03 -0.48
CA GLY A 16 -11.53 7.03 0.08
C GLY A 16 -10.25 6.91 -0.75
N ASN A 17 -9.65 5.72 -0.73
CA ASN A 17 -8.41 5.46 -1.46
C ASN A 17 -8.62 5.54 -2.98
N ARG A 18 -7.54 5.84 -3.70
CA ARG A 18 -7.55 5.95 -5.17
C ARG A 18 -6.37 5.17 -5.74
N LEU A 19 -6.66 4.36 -6.75
CA LEU A 19 -5.65 3.68 -7.54
C LEU A 19 -5.45 4.44 -8.85
N PHE A 20 -4.19 4.75 -9.18
CA PHE A 20 -3.84 5.37 -10.44
C PHE A 20 -2.87 4.49 -11.21
N PHE A 21 -3.13 4.30 -12.50
CA PHE A 21 -2.20 3.64 -13.42
C PHE A 21 -1.40 4.68 -14.19
N GLY A 22 -0.13 4.37 -14.41
CA GLY A 22 0.76 5.18 -15.24
C GLY A 22 0.52 4.90 -16.72
N HIS A 23 0.26 5.95 -17.49
CA HIS A 23 0.12 5.90 -18.93
C HIS A 23 1.30 6.62 -19.60
N ARG A 24 1.86 5.97 -20.63
CA ARG A 24 3.11 6.41 -21.30
C ARG A 24 3.13 7.87 -21.72
N HIS A 25 1.99 8.45 -22.09
CA HIS A 25 1.90 9.80 -22.67
C HIS A 25 1.00 10.77 -21.89
N SER A 26 0.20 10.28 -20.93
CA SER A 26 -0.79 11.08 -20.22
C SER A 26 -0.61 11.12 -18.70
N GLY A 27 0.51 10.60 -18.19
CA GLY A 27 0.80 10.57 -16.76
C GLY A 27 -0.09 9.55 -16.04
N TYR A 28 -0.51 9.88 -14.81
CA TYR A 28 -1.33 9.00 -13.98
C TYR A 28 -2.82 9.23 -14.21
N GLN A 29 -3.58 8.16 -14.42
CA GLN A 29 -5.04 8.22 -14.56
C GLN A 29 -5.69 7.28 -13.54
N GLN A 30 -6.80 7.71 -12.95
CA GLN A 30 -7.50 6.91 -11.96
C GLN A 30 -8.05 5.65 -12.63
N SER A 31 -7.70 4.48 -12.10
CA SER A 31 -8.13 3.20 -12.62
C SER A 31 -9.58 2.91 -12.19
N PRO A 32 -10.43 2.37 -13.07
CA PRO A 32 -11.74 1.84 -12.69
C PRO A 32 -11.64 0.76 -11.61
N LEU A 33 -10.54 0.00 -11.58
CA LEU A 33 -10.28 -1.01 -10.55
C LEU A 33 -10.16 -0.39 -9.15
N GLY A 34 -9.79 0.89 -9.06
CA GLY A 34 -9.66 1.62 -7.80
C GLY A 34 -10.94 1.67 -6.98
N ALA A 35 -12.12 1.48 -7.58
CA ALA A 35 -13.38 1.38 -6.83
C ALA A 35 -13.37 0.24 -5.81
N GLN A 36 -12.66 -0.85 -6.09
CA GLN A 36 -12.58 -2.03 -5.22
C GLN A 36 -11.69 -1.79 -3.99
N LEU A 37 -10.73 -0.87 -4.12
CA LEU A 37 -9.80 -0.49 -3.05
C LEU A 37 -10.22 0.80 -2.33
N ALA A 38 -11.28 1.48 -2.78
CA ALA A 38 -11.65 2.80 -2.27
C ALA A 38 -12.06 2.78 -0.79
N ARG A 39 -12.76 1.72 -0.35
CA ARG A 39 -13.39 1.61 0.98
C ARG A 39 -12.75 0.53 1.84
N THR A 40 -11.48 0.75 2.21
CA THR A 40 -10.69 -0.25 2.94
C THR A 40 -10.54 0.06 4.43
N GLY A 41 -10.82 1.29 4.85
CA GLY A 41 -10.72 1.80 6.22
C GLY A 41 -9.84 3.04 6.30
N TRP A 42 -9.44 3.42 7.50
CA TRP A 42 -8.43 4.43 7.82
C TRP A 42 -7.03 3.94 7.46
N SER A 43 -6.71 4.02 6.17
CA SER A 43 -5.45 3.52 5.63
C SER A 43 -4.25 4.42 5.98
N TRP A 44 -3.25 3.83 6.63
CA TRP A 44 -1.98 4.50 6.95
C TRP A 44 -0.88 4.19 5.95
N GLY A 45 -0.81 2.95 5.47
CA GLY A 45 0.22 2.50 4.54
C GLY A 45 -0.29 1.43 3.60
N SER A 46 0.37 1.31 2.45
CA SER A 46 0.13 0.24 1.49
C SER A 46 1.47 -0.28 0.97
N ALA A 47 1.50 -1.57 0.64
CA ALA A 47 2.58 -2.17 -0.16
C ALA A 47 1.96 -2.73 -1.43
N ALA A 48 2.47 -2.27 -2.58
CA ALA A 48 2.06 -2.77 -3.89
C ALA A 48 3.18 -3.63 -4.46
N ALA A 49 2.99 -4.95 -4.44
CA ALA A 49 4.00 -5.91 -4.87
C ALA A 49 3.34 -7.17 -5.41
N ASP A 50 4.03 -7.86 -6.30
CA ASP A 50 3.59 -9.10 -6.93
C ASP A 50 4.02 -10.27 -6.04
N PHE A 51 3.13 -10.75 -5.15
CA PHE A 51 3.48 -11.74 -4.12
C PHE A 51 3.45 -13.18 -4.64
N ASP A 52 2.71 -13.44 -5.71
CA ASP A 52 2.62 -14.75 -6.37
C ASP A 52 3.40 -14.83 -7.69
N PHE A 53 4.04 -13.73 -8.10
CA PHE A 53 4.89 -13.59 -9.29
C PHE A 53 4.17 -13.87 -10.61
N ASP A 54 2.87 -13.55 -10.70
CA ASP A 54 2.08 -13.67 -11.92
C ASP A 54 2.30 -12.52 -12.92
N GLY A 55 3.02 -11.47 -12.51
CA GLY A 55 3.32 -10.28 -13.30
C GLY A 55 2.41 -9.07 -13.00
N PHE A 56 1.52 -9.19 -12.04
CA PHE A 56 0.59 -8.14 -11.61
C PHE A 56 0.77 -7.85 -10.12
N ALA A 57 0.93 -6.56 -9.76
CA ALA A 57 1.09 -6.19 -8.37
C ALA A 57 -0.23 -6.37 -7.60
N ASP A 58 -0.15 -7.11 -6.50
CA ASP A 58 -1.15 -7.18 -5.43
C ASP A 58 -1.02 -5.98 -4.50
N VAL A 59 -2.00 -5.80 -3.61
CA VAL A 59 -2.04 -4.65 -2.70
C VAL A 59 -2.36 -5.07 -1.27
N TYR A 60 -1.42 -4.85 -0.36
CA TYR A 60 -1.68 -4.85 1.07
C TYR A 60 -1.96 -3.43 1.57
N ILE A 61 -2.92 -3.28 2.50
CA ILE A 61 -3.29 -2.02 3.11
C ILE A 61 -3.34 -2.17 4.63
N ALA A 62 -2.53 -1.36 5.33
CA ALA A 62 -2.51 -1.21 6.77
C ALA A 62 -3.57 -0.18 7.21
N ASN A 63 -4.50 -0.60 8.07
CA ASN A 63 -5.64 0.19 8.57
C ASN A 63 -5.62 0.30 10.10
N GLY A 64 -6.61 1.01 10.63
CA GLY A 64 -6.82 1.25 12.05
C GLY A 64 -6.10 2.51 12.53
N HIS A 65 -6.75 3.30 13.36
CA HIS A 65 -6.21 4.55 13.87
C HIS A 65 -6.06 4.56 15.40
N GLU A 66 -7.14 4.42 16.15
CA GLU A 66 -7.07 4.31 17.61
C GLU A 66 -8.14 3.37 18.16
N THR A 67 -7.71 2.17 18.51
CA THR A 67 -8.54 1.15 19.13
C THR A 67 -8.56 1.32 20.65
N LYS A 68 -9.77 1.32 21.23
CA LYS A 68 -10.03 1.35 22.68
C LYS A 68 -10.88 0.18 23.14
N ALA A 69 -11.14 0.10 24.44
CA ALA A 69 -12.00 -0.95 25.01
C ALA A 69 -13.43 -0.97 24.42
N SER A 70 -13.94 0.19 23.99
CA SER A 70 -15.27 0.29 23.37
C SER A 70 -15.20 0.14 21.85
N VAL A 71 -16.23 -0.51 21.29
CA VAL A 71 -16.49 -0.56 19.84
C VAL A 71 -17.26 0.67 19.35
N GLU A 72 -17.68 1.56 20.25
CA GLU A 72 -18.19 2.88 19.84
C GLU A 72 -17.09 3.65 19.14
N ASP A 73 -17.40 4.21 17.98
CA ASP A 73 -16.42 4.84 17.10
C ASP A 73 -16.79 6.29 16.79
N TYR A 74 -15.83 7.19 16.95
CA TYR A 74 -15.94 8.59 16.59
C TYR A 74 -15.74 8.85 15.08
N GLU A 75 -15.14 7.90 14.34
CA GLU A 75 -14.82 8.06 12.93
C GLU A 75 -16.01 8.52 12.05
N PRO A 76 -17.21 7.90 12.13
CA PRO A 76 -18.33 8.33 11.29
C PRO A 76 -18.74 9.78 11.54
N GLU A 77 -18.74 10.24 12.80
CA GLU A 77 -19.04 11.63 13.14
C GLU A 77 -17.97 12.57 12.58
N PHE A 78 -16.70 12.19 12.68
CA PHE A 78 -15.61 12.97 12.11
C PHE A 78 -15.79 13.19 10.61
N TRP A 79 -15.96 12.13 9.83
CA TRP A 79 -16.04 12.24 8.37
C TRP A 79 -17.33 12.89 7.87
N LEU A 80 -18.44 12.71 8.59
CA LEU A 80 -19.75 13.22 8.16
C LEU A 80 -20.02 14.65 8.63
N HIS A 81 -19.36 15.09 9.70
CA HIS A 81 -19.64 16.38 10.35
C HIS A 81 -18.38 17.18 10.70
N ASP A 82 -17.42 16.61 11.42
CA ASP A 82 -16.36 17.43 12.05
C ASP A 82 -15.22 17.81 11.07
N ILE A 83 -15.07 17.10 9.95
CA ILE A 83 -14.06 17.39 8.92
C ILE A 83 -14.14 18.82 8.36
N TYR A 84 -15.31 19.47 8.48
CA TYR A 84 -15.53 20.84 7.99
C TYR A 84 -15.14 21.93 8.99
N VAL A 85 -14.85 21.56 10.24
CA VAL A 85 -14.58 22.53 11.30
C VAL A 85 -13.15 23.07 11.21
N GLY A 86 -12.19 22.21 10.87
CA GLY A 86 -10.79 22.57 10.67
C GLY A 86 -10.51 23.01 9.22
N LYS A 87 -9.60 23.98 9.06
CA LYS A 87 -8.96 24.30 7.78
C LYS A 87 -7.44 24.10 7.92
N SER A 88 -6.69 24.12 6.82
CA SER A 88 -5.22 24.01 6.85
C SER A 88 -4.50 25.21 7.50
N GLN A 89 -5.23 26.15 8.10
CA GLN A 89 -4.69 27.30 8.83
C GLN A 89 -5.04 27.13 10.31
N GLU A 90 -4.12 27.54 11.18
CA GLU A 90 -4.35 27.51 12.62
C GLU A 90 -5.58 28.35 13.00
N ASN A 91 -6.44 27.79 13.83
CA ASN A 91 -7.65 28.44 14.30
C ASN A 91 -7.94 28.01 15.73
N ALA A 92 -7.89 28.95 16.67
CA ALA A 92 -8.07 28.68 18.11
C ALA A 92 -9.46 28.11 18.44
N LEU A 93 -10.52 28.57 17.74
CA LEU A 93 -11.87 28.06 17.95
C LEU A 93 -12.01 26.62 17.45
N ALA A 94 -11.44 26.31 16.28
CA ALA A 94 -11.42 24.94 15.76
C ALA A 94 -10.60 24.01 16.69
N HIS A 95 -9.47 24.50 17.22
CA HIS A 95 -8.68 23.77 18.20
C HIS A 95 -9.50 23.46 19.46
N GLN A 96 -10.17 24.48 20.04
CA GLN A 96 -11.02 24.29 21.22
C GLN A 96 -12.16 23.30 20.94
N TYR A 97 -12.80 23.40 19.78
CA TYR A 97 -13.84 22.46 19.35
C TYR A 97 -13.34 21.01 19.36
N PHE A 98 -12.20 20.73 18.71
CA PHE A 98 -11.64 19.38 18.67
C PHE A 98 -11.18 18.89 20.05
N GLN A 99 -10.69 19.77 20.91
CA GLN A 99 -10.38 19.41 22.31
C GLN A 99 -11.62 18.94 23.06
N GLU A 100 -12.74 19.67 22.95
CA GLU A 100 -14.01 19.31 23.59
C GLU A 100 -14.59 18.02 22.98
N LYS A 101 -14.57 17.88 21.66
CA LYS A 101 -14.99 16.65 20.95
C LYS A 101 -14.17 15.44 21.39
N PHE A 102 -12.84 15.53 21.33
CA PHE A 102 -11.99 14.41 21.73
C PHE A 102 -12.13 14.05 23.20
N ARG A 103 -12.39 15.02 24.11
CA ARG A 103 -12.73 14.71 25.51
C ARG A 103 -14.04 13.94 25.63
N ALA A 104 -15.06 14.31 24.85
CA ALA A 104 -16.37 13.68 24.86
C ALA A 104 -16.41 12.30 24.18
N THR A 105 -15.49 12.02 23.25
CA THR A 105 -15.45 10.75 22.50
C THR A 105 -14.29 9.87 22.95
N ARG A 106 -13.09 10.06 22.38
CA ARG A 106 -11.88 9.29 22.71
C ARG A 106 -11.56 9.35 24.20
N GLY A 107 -11.76 10.49 24.85
CA GLY A 107 -11.57 10.69 26.30
C GLY A 107 -12.54 9.87 27.17
N ARG A 108 -13.68 9.45 26.62
CA ARG A 108 -14.65 8.55 27.28
C ARG A 108 -14.46 7.07 26.92
N GLY A 109 -13.47 6.75 26.09
CA GLY A 109 -13.17 5.37 25.71
C GLY A 109 -13.69 4.94 24.35
N HIS A 110 -14.28 5.84 23.55
CA HIS A 110 -14.62 5.53 22.14
C HIS A 110 -13.33 5.30 21.35
N SER A 111 -13.38 4.32 20.45
CA SER A 111 -12.39 4.16 19.40
C SER A 111 -12.48 5.32 18.40
N TYR A 112 -11.45 5.49 17.58
CA TYR A 112 -11.44 6.40 16.46
C TYR A 112 -10.81 5.70 15.27
N GLY A 113 -11.64 5.14 14.38
CA GLY A 113 -11.20 4.22 13.34
C GLY A 113 -10.56 2.98 13.95
N GLY A 114 -11.15 2.43 15.00
CA GLY A 114 -10.62 1.27 15.72
C GLY A 114 -11.12 -0.05 15.13
N TYR A 115 -10.44 -1.16 15.44
CA TYR A 115 -10.81 -2.52 14.99
C TYR A 115 -10.92 -2.72 13.47
N GLU A 116 -10.47 -1.75 12.67
CA GLU A 116 -10.49 -1.88 11.23
C GLU A 116 -9.46 -2.90 10.77
N ARG A 117 -9.91 -3.89 10.02
CA ARG A 117 -9.01 -4.91 9.49
C ARG A 117 -8.10 -4.34 8.40
N ASN A 118 -6.83 -4.73 8.44
CA ASN A 118 -5.95 -4.65 7.27
C ASN A 118 -6.56 -5.43 6.11
N ARG A 119 -6.21 -5.04 4.88
CA ARG A 119 -6.73 -5.66 3.66
C ARG A 119 -5.58 -6.19 2.82
N PHE A 120 -5.81 -7.31 2.17
CA PHE A 120 -4.90 -7.83 1.16
C PHE A 120 -5.69 -8.20 -0.08
N PHE A 121 -5.32 -7.64 -1.22
CA PHE A 121 -6.00 -7.82 -2.49
C PHE A 121 -5.07 -8.48 -3.48
N LEU A 122 -5.46 -9.65 -4.00
CA LEU A 122 -4.79 -10.25 -5.15
C LEU A 122 -5.28 -9.61 -6.43
N ASN A 123 -4.36 -9.36 -7.36
CA ASN A 123 -4.68 -8.82 -8.68
C ASN A 123 -4.96 -9.95 -9.66
N GLU A 124 -6.17 -10.04 -10.21
CA GLU A 124 -6.51 -11.08 -11.18
C GLU A 124 -6.16 -10.62 -12.60
N GLY A 125 -4.86 -10.65 -12.93
CA GLY A 125 -4.39 -10.41 -14.29
C GLY A 125 -4.63 -8.98 -14.80
N GLY A 126 -4.71 -7.99 -13.91
CA GLY A 126 -4.99 -6.60 -14.24
C GLY A 126 -6.45 -6.30 -14.58
N THR A 127 -7.36 -7.25 -14.32
CA THR A 127 -8.80 -7.10 -14.63
C THR A 127 -9.67 -6.89 -13.40
N ASN A 128 -9.23 -7.37 -12.24
CA ASN A 128 -9.99 -7.36 -11.01
C ASN A 128 -9.08 -7.42 -9.78
N PHE A 129 -9.60 -7.07 -8.60
CA PHE A 129 -8.93 -7.30 -7.32
C PHE A 129 -9.81 -8.13 -6.40
N VAL A 130 -9.27 -9.18 -5.80
CA VAL A 130 -10.01 -10.03 -4.84
C VAL A 130 -9.44 -9.84 -3.44
N GLU A 131 -10.29 -9.44 -2.49
CA GLU A 131 -9.87 -9.31 -1.08
C GLU A 131 -9.73 -10.69 -0.45
N VAL A 132 -8.50 -11.06 -0.11
CA VAL A 132 -8.14 -12.38 0.43
C VAL A 132 -7.46 -12.29 1.80
N GLY A 133 -7.44 -11.11 2.42
CA GLY A 133 -6.71 -10.87 3.67
C GLY A 133 -7.09 -11.82 4.79
N TYR A 134 -8.38 -12.19 4.91
CA TYR A 134 -8.79 -13.17 5.91
C TYR A 134 -8.22 -14.58 5.62
N LEU A 135 -8.28 -15.02 4.37
CA LEU A 135 -7.81 -16.35 3.95
C LEU A 135 -6.29 -16.51 4.13
N PHE A 136 -5.55 -15.41 3.95
CA PHE A 136 -4.08 -15.37 4.10
C PHE A 136 -3.64 -15.04 5.53
N GLY A 137 -4.55 -14.87 6.49
CA GLY A 137 -4.22 -14.49 7.87
C GLY A 137 -3.66 -13.07 8.01
N LEU A 138 -3.90 -12.23 7.00
CA LEU A 138 -3.39 -10.87 6.85
C LEU A 138 -4.38 -9.78 7.30
N ALA A 139 -5.65 -10.14 7.52
CA ALA A 139 -6.72 -9.25 7.99
C ALA A 139 -6.66 -8.96 9.50
N MET A 140 -5.50 -8.54 10.00
CA MET A 140 -5.33 -8.11 11.39
C MET A 140 -6.20 -6.90 11.73
N GLN A 141 -6.74 -6.84 12.95
CA GLN A 141 -7.47 -5.68 13.48
C GLN A 141 -6.60 -4.82 14.42
N GLU A 142 -5.29 -5.01 14.40
CA GLU A 142 -4.36 -4.17 15.16
C GLU A 142 -4.13 -2.85 14.42
N ASP A 143 -4.06 -1.73 15.17
CA ASP A 143 -3.84 -0.40 14.62
C ASP A 143 -2.47 -0.33 13.91
N SER A 144 -2.50 -0.51 12.59
CA SER A 144 -1.31 -0.71 11.77
C SER A 144 -0.81 0.62 11.18
N ARG A 145 0.50 0.71 10.92
CA ARG A 145 1.15 1.93 10.44
C ARG A 145 2.02 1.64 9.23
N ASN A 146 3.28 1.29 9.47
CA ASN A 146 4.28 1.05 8.44
C ASN A 146 4.02 -0.32 7.81
N VAL A 147 4.21 -0.43 6.50
CA VAL A 147 4.22 -1.72 5.80
C VAL A 147 5.36 -1.76 4.79
N ALA A 148 6.09 -2.88 4.78
CA ALA A 148 7.15 -3.16 3.82
C ALA A 148 7.03 -4.59 3.28
N ALA A 149 7.44 -4.79 2.03
CA ALA A 149 7.51 -6.06 1.33
C ALA A 149 8.97 -6.31 0.95
N ALA A 150 9.51 -7.45 1.36
CA ALA A 150 10.92 -7.80 1.14
C ALA A 150 11.11 -9.31 1.29
N ASP A 151 12.15 -9.86 0.67
CA ASP A 151 12.55 -11.26 0.88
C ASP A 151 13.40 -11.36 2.15
N LEU A 152 12.78 -11.74 3.27
CA LEU A 152 13.44 -11.77 4.58
C LEU A 152 14.11 -13.11 4.85
N THR A 153 13.61 -14.18 4.23
CA THR A 153 14.13 -15.54 4.39
C THR A 153 15.25 -15.87 3.40
N GLY A 154 15.37 -15.11 2.31
CA GLY A 154 16.30 -15.36 1.23
C GLY A 154 15.85 -16.47 0.27
N ASP A 155 14.56 -16.86 0.32
CA ASP A 155 13.99 -17.89 -0.55
C ASP A 155 13.46 -17.35 -1.88
N GLY A 156 13.55 -16.02 -2.08
CA GLY A 156 13.16 -15.33 -3.29
C GLY A 156 11.71 -14.86 -3.31
N LYS A 157 10.86 -15.27 -2.37
CA LYS A 157 9.48 -14.76 -2.24
C LYS A 157 9.46 -13.46 -1.43
N LEU A 158 8.46 -12.63 -1.68
CA LEU A 158 8.25 -11.41 -0.91
C LEU A 158 7.45 -11.73 0.34
N ASP A 159 8.05 -11.45 1.50
CA ASP A 159 7.41 -11.45 2.82
C ASP A 159 6.85 -10.05 3.13
N LEU A 160 6.01 -9.96 4.17
CA LEU A 160 5.42 -8.70 4.62
C LEU A 160 5.87 -8.35 6.04
N ILE A 161 6.31 -7.10 6.25
CA ILE A 161 6.56 -6.53 7.58
C ILE A 161 5.55 -5.42 7.82
N VAL A 162 4.90 -5.44 8.98
CA VAL A 162 3.94 -4.41 9.40
C VAL A 162 4.29 -3.95 10.82
N THR A 163 4.25 -2.64 11.07
CA THR A 163 4.28 -2.13 12.44
C THR A 163 2.88 -1.80 12.93
N THR A 164 2.63 -2.07 14.21
CA THR A 164 1.40 -1.69 14.89
C THR A 164 1.70 -0.74 16.04
N PHE A 165 0.74 0.11 16.38
CA PHE A 165 0.80 0.96 17.58
C PHE A 165 -0.55 0.93 18.28
N GLU A 166 -0.65 0.11 19.33
CA GLU A 166 -1.88 -0.01 20.10
C GLU A 166 -1.84 0.91 21.33
N VAL A 167 -2.98 1.51 21.69
CA VAL A 167 -3.14 2.24 22.95
C VAL A 167 -3.94 1.46 24.00
N HIS A 168 -4.60 0.37 23.59
CA HIS A 168 -5.43 -0.51 24.41
C HIS A 168 -5.12 -1.98 24.07
N PRO A 169 -5.13 -2.92 25.04
CA PRO A 169 -5.30 -2.73 26.48
C PRO A 169 -4.08 -2.10 27.17
N LYS A 170 -2.95 -2.05 26.47
CA LYS A 170 -1.72 -1.40 26.91
C LYS A 170 -1.09 -0.70 25.72
N ILE A 171 -0.40 0.40 25.99
CA ILE A 171 0.40 1.07 24.97
C ILE A 171 1.52 0.12 24.55
N ARG A 172 1.56 -0.22 23.27
CA ARG A 172 2.54 -1.15 22.71
C ARG A 172 2.81 -0.80 21.25
N GLN A 173 4.05 -0.99 20.83
CA GLN A 173 4.42 -1.00 19.43
C GLN A 173 4.92 -2.41 19.10
N THR A 174 4.41 -2.99 18.01
CA THR A 174 4.78 -4.36 17.61
C THR A 174 5.25 -4.38 16.17
N ILE A 175 6.19 -5.27 15.86
CA ILE A 175 6.54 -5.65 14.49
C ILE A 175 5.87 -7.00 14.22
N ARG A 176 5.11 -7.07 13.13
CA ARG A 176 4.50 -8.28 12.59
C ARG A 176 5.25 -8.66 11.32
N ILE A 177 5.63 -9.92 11.21
CA ILE A 177 6.31 -10.47 10.04
C ILE A 177 5.46 -11.62 9.53
N PHE A 178 5.12 -11.57 8.25
CA PHE A 178 4.37 -12.60 7.55
C PHE A 178 5.24 -13.17 6.46
N GLU A 179 5.67 -14.41 6.68
CA GLU A 179 6.39 -15.19 5.68
C GLU A 179 5.44 -15.59 4.55
N ASN A 180 5.85 -15.39 3.31
CA ASN A 180 5.10 -15.85 2.15
C ASN A 180 5.33 -17.34 1.93
N ARG A 181 4.29 -18.13 2.21
CA ARG A 181 4.31 -19.60 2.13
C ARG A 181 3.54 -20.15 0.94
N LEU A 182 3.31 -19.36 -0.10
CA LEU A 182 2.74 -19.86 -1.34
C LEU A 182 3.64 -20.98 -1.90
N ALA A 183 3.01 -22.11 -2.23
CA ALA A 183 3.70 -23.31 -2.70
C ALA A 183 4.14 -23.17 -4.16
N ASP A 184 3.25 -22.64 -4.99
CA ASP A 184 3.46 -22.45 -6.43
C ASP A 184 3.36 -20.96 -6.75
N VAL A 185 4.50 -20.30 -6.79
CA VAL A 185 4.63 -18.93 -7.32
C VAL A 185 5.20 -18.97 -8.73
N GLY A 186 4.89 -17.93 -9.51
CA GLY A 186 5.48 -17.67 -10.80
C GLY A 186 6.99 -17.47 -10.72
N ALA A 187 7.61 -17.40 -11.89
CA ALA A 187 9.01 -17.02 -12.00
C ALA A 187 9.15 -15.51 -11.79
N ALA A 188 10.26 -15.05 -11.24
CA ALA A 188 10.53 -13.62 -11.09
C ALA A 188 11.93 -13.25 -11.56
N VAL A 189 12.09 -12.01 -12.00
CA VAL A 189 13.40 -11.36 -12.06
C VAL A 189 13.54 -10.46 -10.85
N THR A 190 14.66 -10.63 -10.14
CA THR A 190 15.07 -9.74 -9.08
C THR A 190 16.11 -8.76 -9.62
N LEU A 191 15.82 -7.46 -9.57
CA LEU A 191 16.75 -6.40 -9.97
C LEU A 191 17.27 -5.69 -8.73
N ARG A 192 18.59 -5.55 -8.60
CA ARG A 192 19.22 -4.75 -7.54
C ARG A 192 19.97 -3.58 -8.15
N LEU A 193 19.68 -2.36 -7.69
CA LEU A 193 20.42 -1.17 -8.13
C LEU A 193 21.66 -0.97 -7.25
N ASN A 194 22.82 -0.77 -7.87
CA ASN A 194 24.07 -0.48 -7.17
C ASN A 194 24.39 1.02 -7.06
N SER A 195 23.57 1.89 -7.66
CA SER A 195 23.78 3.34 -7.62
C SER A 195 22.46 4.11 -7.44
N SER A 196 22.55 5.34 -6.93
CA SER A 196 21.41 6.26 -6.79
C SER A 196 20.88 6.82 -8.12
N LYS A 197 21.58 6.56 -9.22
CA LYS A 197 21.33 7.16 -10.55
C LYS A 197 19.96 6.82 -11.13
N HIS A 198 19.46 5.63 -10.85
CA HIS A 198 18.26 5.07 -11.48
C HIS A 198 17.00 5.13 -10.61
N TRP A 199 17.08 5.71 -9.42
CA TRP A 199 15.96 5.72 -8.49
C TRP A 199 14.86 6.69 -8.91
N GLY A 200 13.60 6.31 -8.63
CA GLY A 200 12.42 7.07 -9.06
C GLY A 200 12.12 6.98 -10.56
N GLN A 201 12.94 6.26 -11.34
CA GLN A 201 12.66 6.00 -12.75
C GLN A 201 11.68 4.83 -12.91
N VAL A 202 10.88 4.91 -13.97
CA VAL A 202 10.06 3.78 -14.43
C VAL A 202 10.93 2.91 -15.34
N GLY A 203 11.05 1.64 -14.96
CA GLY A 203 11.68 0.62 -15.78
C GLY A 203 10.65 -0.09 -16.66
N ARG A 204 11.14 -0.68 -17.75
CA ARG A 204 10.38 -1.55 -18.63
C ARG A 204 11.09 -2.88 -18.76
N LEU A 205 10.33 -3.95 -18.55
CA LEU A 205 10.73 -5.31 -18.77
C LEU A 205 9.95 -5.83 -19.98
N GLN A 206 10.64 -6.27 -21.02
CA GLN A 206 10.01 -6.79 -22.24
C GLN A 206 10.56 -8.16 -22.58
N ASN A 207 9.67 -9.14 -22.73
CA ASN A 207 9.99 -10.44 -23.31
C ASN A 207 9.15 -10.63 -24.59
N THR A 208 9.17 -11.81 -25.20
CA THR A 208 8.42 -12.07 -26.45
C THR A 208 6.89 -12.09 -26.26
N ALA A 209 6.41 -12.27 -25.03
CA ALA A 209 4.99 -12.40 -24.69
C ALA A 209 4.41 -11.14 -24.03
N THR A 210 5.19 -10.45 -23.19
CA THR A 210 4.70 -9.37 -22.31
C THR A 210 5.64 -8.16 -22.29
N ILE A 211 5.04 -7.00 -22.06
CA ILE A 211 5.72 -5.77 -21.69
C ILE A 211 5.17 -5.34 -20.33
N GLN A 212 6.03 -5.29 -19.33
CA GLN A 212 5.69 -4.84 -17.99
C GLN A 212 6.44 -3.55 -17.67
N ALA A 213 5.75 -2.61 -17.06
CA ALA A 213 6.36 -1.42 -16.47
C ALA A 213 6.45 -1.62 -14.96
N PHE A 214 7.56 -1.19 -14.37
CA PHE A 214 7.76 -1.24 -12.93
C PHE A 214 8.36 0.06 -12.44
N ALA A 215 8.05 0.44 -11.21
CA ALA A 215 8.70 1.55 -10.55
C ALA A 215 9.87 1.04 -9.70
N LEU A 216 10.86 1.90 -9.48
CA LEU A 216 11.94 1.67 -8.52
C LEU A 216 11.67 2.56 -7.29
N PRO A 217 10.80 2.14 -6.36
CA PRO A 217 10.40 2.98 -5.23
C PRO A 217 11.55 3.15 -4.23
N LEU A 218 11.78 4.39 -3.80
CA LEU A 218 12.68 4.76 -2.69
C LEU A 218 11.98 4.72 -1.34
N GLY A 219 10.64 4.74 -1.34
CA GLY A 219 9.81 4.77 -0.14
C GLY A 219 8.34 4.72 -0.52
N GLU A 220 7.62 3.79 0.10
CA GLU A 220 6.18 3.63 -0.04
C GLU A 220 5.59 3.38 1.35
N GLY A 221 4.36 3.85 1.58
CA GLY A 221 3.71 3.78 2.89
C GLY A 221 4.14 4.86 3.90
N TYR A 222 3.43 4.93 5.03
CA TYR A 222 3.73 5.89 6.10
C TYR A 222 5.11 5.66 6.68
N ARG A 223 6.02 6.65 6.58
CA ARG A 223 7.37 6.64 7.17
C ARG A 223 8.18 5.36 6.90
N THR A 224 8.03 4.76 5.72
CA THR A 224 8.64 3.48 5.37
C THR A 224 9.51 3.58 4.12
N GLN A 225 10.59 2.80 4.09
CA GLN A 225 11.50 2.65 2.96
C GLN A 225 11.73 1.18 2.70
N MET A 226 11.57 0.77 1.44
CA MET A 226 11.79 -0.60 0.99
C MET A 226 13.27 -0.87 0.69
N GLU A 227 13.61 -2.14 0.53
CA GLU A 227 14.92 -2.51 0.02
C GLU A 227 15.16 -1.95 -1.41
N PRO A 228 16.41 -1.67 -1.82
CA PRO A 228 16.78 -1.22 -3.17
C PRO A 228 16.69 -2.36 -4.22
N VAL A 229 15.66 -3.18 -4.12
CA VAL A 229 15.46 -4.40 -4.91
C VAL A 229 14.04 -4.41 -5.43
N THR A 230 13.90 -4.63 -6.72
CA THR A 230 12.58 -4.79 -7.36
C THR A 230 12.46 -6.20 -7.89
N ARG A 231 11.38 -6.88 -7.49
CA ARG A 231 11.03 -8.20 -7.99
C ARG A 231 9.86 -8.06 -8.95
N ILE A 232 9.99 -8.68 -10.11
CA ILE A 232 9.05 -8.55 -11.22
C ILE A 232 8.64 -9.96 -11.62
N GLY A 233 7.37 -10.32 -11.43
CA GLY A 233 6.85 -11.61 -11.84
C GLY A 233 6.79 -11.77 -13.36
N LEU A 234 7.10 -12.96 -13.81
CA LEU A 234 7.06 -13.40 -15.20
C LEU A 234 5.94 -14.44 -15.42
N GLY A 235 5.22 -14.80 -14.36
CA GLY A 235 4.26 -15.89 -14.35
C GLY A 235 4.93 -17.21 -14.73
N THR A 236 4.36 -17.91 -15.69
CA THR A 236 4.90 -19.18 -16.19
C THR A 236 6.10 -19.03 -17.13
N ASN A 237 6.51 -17.81 -17.47
CA ASN A 237 7.53 -17.55 -18.49
C ASN A 237 8.96 -17.57 -17.91
N ARG A 238 9.48 -18.78 -17.63
CA ARG A 238 10.75 -19.01 -16.91
C ARG A 238 12.04 -18.74 -17.71
N GLU A 239 12.01 -18.81 -19.04
CA GLU A 239 13.24 -18.91 -19.85
C GLU A 239 13.30 -17.92 -21.03
N ILE A 240 12.48 -16.88 -21.02
CA ILE A 240 12.43 -15.95 -22.14
C ILE A 240 13.50 -14.88 -21.95
N PRO A 241 14.32 -14.57 -22.97
CA PRO A 241 15.22 -13.42 -22.93
C PRO A 241 14.44 -12.14 -22.62
N ILE A 242 14.94 -11.37 -21.66
CA ILE A 242 14.28 -10.16 -21.19
C ILE A 242 15.11 -8.96 -21.60
N HIS A 243 14.48 -8.04 -22.31
CA HIS A 243 15.02 -6.73 -22.61
C HIS A 243 14.59 -5.75 -21.51
N LEU A 244 15.56 -5.30 -20.71
CA LEU A 244 15.41 -4.34 -19.64
C LEU A 244 15.74 -2.94 -20.12
N GLN A 245 14.87 -1.98 -19.84
CA GLN A 245 15.12 -0.55 -20.05
C GLN A 245 14.83 0.24 -18.77
N ILE A 246 15.79 1.03 -18.29
CA ILE A 246 15.61 1.95 -17.15
C ILE A 246 16.23 3.30 -17.52
N GLY A 247 15.38 4.27 -17.85
CA GLY A 247 15.83 5.53 -18.45
C GLY A 247 16.63 5.30 -19.73
N GLY A 248 17.90 5.72 -19.73
CA GLY A 248 18.84 5.49 -20.83
C GLY A 248 19.58 4.14 -20.78
N LEU A 249 19.50 3.39 -19.68
CA LEU A 249 20.10 2.06 -19.59
C LEU A 249 19.23 1.07 -20.36
N THR A 250 19.86 0.28 -21.23
CA THR A 250 19.22 -0.83 -21.95
C THR A 250 20.12 -2.06 -21.91
N THR A 251 19.60 -3.20 -21.48
CA THR A 251 20.37 -4.46 -21.40
C THR A 251 19.48 -5.68 -21.55
N ASN A 252 20.06 -6.80 -22.00
CA ASN A 252 19.37 -8.09 -21.98
C ASN A 252 19.76 -8.85 -20.71
N ILE A 253 18.78 -9.47 -20.07
CA ILE A 253 18.97 -10.30 -18.89
C ILE A 253 18.41 -11.70 -19.16
N SER A 254 19.15 -12.72 -18.71
CA SER A 254 18.69 -14.10 -18.69
C SER A 254 18.30 -14.45 -17.26
N PRO A 255 17.04 -14.81 -16.98
CA PRO A 255 16.63 -15.25 -15.65
C PRO A 255 17.29 -16.59 -15.33
N HIS A 256 18.35 -16.59 -14.52
CA HIS A 256 18.99 -17.81 -14.03
C HIS A 256 18.95 -17.83 -12.50
N GLY A 257 17.92 -18.49 -11.96
CA GLY A 257 17.71 -18.70 -10.53
C GLY A 257 17.19 -17.46 -9.77
N HIS A 258 17.13 -17.57 -8.44
CA HIS A 258 16.63 -16.53 -7.54
C HIS A 258 17.63 -15.39 -7.28
N LYS A 259 18.83 -15.44 -7.88
CA LYS A 259 19.88 -14.44 -7.63
C LYS A 259 19.53 -13.11 -8.29
N PRO A 260 19.62 -11.99 -7.56
CA PRO A 260 19.43 -10.67 -8.15
C PRO A 260 20.38 -10.40 -9.32
N VAL A 261 19.83 -9.87 -10.41
CA VAL A 261 20.61 -9.23 -11.46
C VAL A 261 20.97 -7.83 -10.98
N THR A 262 22.28 -7.61 -10.83
CA THR A 262 22.82 -6.33 -10.37
C THR A 262 22.91 -5.34 -11.53
N ILE A 263 22.28 -4.19 -11.36
CA ILE A 263 22.27 -3.08 -12.29
C ILE A 263 23.22 -1.98 -11.79
N PRO A 264 24.25 -1.60 -12.56
CA PRO A 264 25.20 -0.55 -12.17
C PRO A 264 24.56 0.83 -12.05
#